data_AF-A0A3N6AEX5-F1
#
_entry.id   AF-A0A3N6AEX5-F1
#
_cell.length_a   1.000
_cell.length_b   1.000
_cell.length_c   1.000
_cell.angle_alpha   90.00
_cell.angle_beta   90.00
_cell.angle_gamma   90.00
#
_symmetry.space_group_name_H-M   'P 1'
#
loop_
_entity.id
_entity.type
_entity.pdbx_description
1 polymer ?
#
loop_
_entity_poly.entity_id
_entity_poly.type
_entity_poly.pdbx_seq_one_letter_code
_entity_poly.pdbx_strand_id
1 'polypeptide(L)'
;MTLVELAQKLASIGYPVAYDHFTTTKEPPFIIYTNPDDNTFGADNKVVHKTKNINVEVYTSKKDLALEAKIEKLFDDNELYYDDPDEVYIVSEKVYKRTYYLTI
;
A
#
# COMPACT_ATOMS: atom_id res chain seq x y z
N MET A 1 -2.51 11.68 6.71
CA MET A 1 -3.33 11.44 5.49
C MET A 1 -4.41 10.42 5.83
N THR A 2 -5.56 10.39 5.16
CA THR A 2 -6.61 9.38 5.38
C THR A 2 -6.47 8.17 4.46
N LEU A 3 -7.09 7.04 4.82
CA LEU A 3 -7.16 5.84 3.96
C LEU A 3 -7.83 6.13 2.60
N VAL A 4 -8.84 7.00 2.60
CA VAL A 4 -9.57 7.39 1.37
C VAL A 4 -8.64 8.18 0.45
N GLU A 5 -7.87 9.12 0.99
CA GLU A 5 -6.90 9.89 0.21
C GLU A 5 -5.78 9.00 -0.34
N LEU A 6 -5.27 8.05 0.45
CA LEU A 6 -4.30 7.06 -0.02
C LEU A 6 -4.87 6.25 -1.18
N ALA A 7 -6.09 5.73 -1.05
CA ALA A 7 -6.74 4.94 -2.09
C ALA A 7 -6.90 5.74 -3.40
N GLN A 8 -7.25 7.02 -3.30
CA GLN A 8 -7.35 7.92 -4.46
C GLN A 8 -5.99 8.17 -5.13
N LYS A 9 -4.94 8.40 -4.34
CA LYS A 9 -3.58 8.57 -4.86
C LYS A 9 -3.09 7.30 -5.55
N LEU A 10 -3.26 6.13 -4.92
CA LEU A 10 -2.91 4.84 -5.51
C LEU A 10 -3.71 4.60 -6.80
N ALA A 11 -5.01 4.88 -6.83
CA ALA A 11 -5.84 4.69 -8.02
C ALA A 11 -5.43 5.61 -9.19
N SER A 12 -4.87 6.80 -8.90
CA SER A 12 -4.44 7.75 -9.93
C SER A 12 -3.32 7.22 -10.84
N ILE A 13 -2.58 6.20 -10.41
CA ILE A 13 -1.53 5.60 -11.23
C ILE A 13 -2.10 4.65 -12.31
N GLY A 14 -3.41 4.38 -12.29
CA GLY A 14 -4.14 3.69 -13.36
C GLY A 14 -4.36 2.19 -13.14
N TYR A 15 -4.21 1.67 -11.92
CA TYR A 15 -4.47 0.27 -11.60
C TYR A 15 -5.64 0.09 -10.64
N PRO A 16 -6.31 -1.08 -10.65
CA PRO A 16 -7.31 -1.41 -9.65
C PRO A 16 -6.71 -1.36 -8.24
N VAL A 17 -7.43 -0.72 -7.32
CA VAL A 17 -7.05 -0.63 -5.90
C VAL A 17 -8.21 -1.12 -5.03
N ALA A 18 -7.91 -1.92 -4.02
CA ALA A 18 -8.88 -2.32 -3.01
C ALA A 18 -8.29 -2.29 -1.60
N TYR A 19 -9.16 -2.07 -0.62
CA TYR A 19 -8.82 -2.31 0.78
C TYR A 19 -9.03 -3.80 1.07
N ASP A 20 -8.00 -4.46 1.59
CA ASP A 20 -8.00 -5.88 2.02
C ASP A 20 -8.22 -6.92 0.90
N HIS A 21 -9.32 -6.83 0.14
CA HIS A 21 -9.66 -7.79 -0.91
C HIS A 21 -10.50 -7.19 -2.03
N PHE A 22 -10.48 -7.83 -3.20
CA PHE A 22 -11.46 -7.59 -4.25
C PHE A 22 -12.62 -8.57 -4.12
N THR A 23 -13.85 -8.12 -4.40
CA THR A 23 -15.04 -8.99 -4.45
C THR A 23 -15.08 -9.89 -5.69
N THR A 24 -14.27 -9.56 -6.70
CA THR A 24 -14.14 -10.29 -7.96
C THR A 24 -12.67 -10.46 -8.27
N THR A 25 -12.30 -11.59 -8.89
CA THR A 25 -10.92 -11.84 -9.33
C THR A 25 -10.40 -10.69 -10.19
N LYS A 26 -9.19 -10.22 -9.91
CA LYS A 26 -8.48 -9.22 -10.70
C LYS A 26 -7.23 -9.82 -11.29
N GLU A 27 -7.03 -9.57 -12.57
CA GLU A 27 -5.77 -9.89 -13.21
C GLU A 27 -4.72 -8.84 -12.81
N PRO A 28 -3.50 -9.25 -12.44
CA PRO A 28 -2.40 -8.32 -12.23
C PRO A 28 -2.12 -7.48 -13.50
N PRO A 29 -1.69 -6.21 -13.36
CA PRO A 29 -1.33 -5.54 -12.10
C PRO A 29 -2.51 -4.96 -11.32
N PHE A 30 -2.50 -5.15 -9.99
CA PHE A 30 -3.44 -4.52 -9.06
C PHE A 30 -2.75 -4.21 -7.73
N ILE A 31 -3.38 -3.35 -6.93
CA ILE A 31 -2.88 -2.90 -5.64
C ILE A 31 -3.91 -3.24 -4.56
N ILE A 32 -3.43 -3.77 -3.44
CA ILE A 32 -4.19 -3.94 -2.21
C ILE A 32 -3.54 -3.07 -1.15
N TYR A 33 -4.34 -2.43 -0.30
CA TYR A 33 -3.82 -1.79 0.90
C TYR A 33 -4.56 -2.29 2.14
N THR A 34 -3.84 -2.46 3.24
CA THR A 34 -4.38 -2.92 4.53
C THR A 34 -3.85 -2.08 5.67
N ASN A 35 -4.62 -2.02 6.77
CA ASN A 35 -4.22 -1.35 8.00
C ASN A 35 -4.05 -2.39 9.10
N PRO A 36 -2.90 -3.10 9.18
CA PRO A 36 -2.68 -4.15 10.17
C PRO A 36 -2.81 -3.64 11.61
N ASP A 37 -2.36 -2.42 11.87
CA ASP A 37 -2.37 -1.82 13.20
C ASP A 37 -2.36 -0.28 13.16
N ASP A 38 -2.68 0.32 14.31
CA ASP A 38 -2.68 1.76 14.53
C ASP A 38 -1.72 2.05 15.69
N ASN A 39 -0.94 3.14 15.61
CA ASN A 39 -0.19 3.64 16.74
C ASN A 39 -0.94 4.82 17.37
N THR A 40 -1.13 4.78 18.70
CA THR A 40 -1.87 5.81 19.44
C THR A 40 -1.00 6.36 20.56
N PHE A 41 -0.66 7.64 20.46
CA PHE A 41 0.02 8.37 21.50
C PHE A 41 -0.99 9.11 22.38
N GLY A 42 -0.90 8.91 23.69
CA GLY A 42 -1.82 9.50 24.67
C GLY A 42 -1.10 10.14 25.86
N ALA A 43 -1.73 11.18 26.41
CA ALA A 43 -1.33 11.87 27.63
C ALA A 43 -2.59 12.31 28.40
N ASP A 44 -2.52 12.40 29.73
CA ASP A 44 -3.64 12.86 30.58
C ASP A 44 -4.99 12.14 30.32
N ASN A 45 -4.94 10.83 30.10
CA ASN A 45 -6.10 9.98 29.73
C ASN A 45 -6.81 10.40 28.43
N LYS A 46 -6.10 11.07 27.51
CA LYS A 46 -6.62 11.48 26.20
C LYS A 46 -5.69 11.02 25.08
N VAL A 47 -6.29 10.74 23.92
CA VAL A 47 -5.54 10.53 22.68
C VAL A 47 -5.02 11.88 22.19
N VAL A 48 -3.72 12.01 22.04
CA VAL A 48 -3.04 13.21 21.55
C VAL A 48 -2.74 13.08 20.06
N HIS A 49 -2.29 11.90 19.64
CA HIS A 49 -1.95 11.64 18.24
C HIS A 49 -2.27 10.20 17.88
N LYS A 50 -2.71 9.98 16.65
CA LYS A 50 -3.00 8.65 16.12
C LYS A 50 -2.44 8.56 14.69
N THR A 51 -1.62 7.56 14.46
CA THR A 51 -1.11 7.22 13.13
C THR A 51 -1.59 5.83 12.73
N LYS A 52 -1.62 5.59 11.43
CA LYS A 52 -2.00 4.32 10.85
C LYS A 52 -0.80 3.67 10.18
N ASN A 53 -0.55 2.41 10.45
CA ASN A 53 0.45 1.65 9.73
C ASN A 53 -0.24 0.96 8.57
N ILE A 54 0.25 1.18 7.35
CA ILE A 54 -0.38 0.72 6.13
C ILE A 54 0.58 -0.18 5.37
N ASN A 55 0.08 -1.33 4.95
CA ASN A 55 0.77 -2.15 3.97
C ASN A 55 0.15 -1.85 2.61
N VAL A 56 0.98 -1.46 1.63
CA VAL A 56 0.58 -1.35 0.23
C VAL A 56 1.21 -2.50 -0.53
N GLU A 57 0.38 -3.47 -0.92
CA GLU A 57 0.78 -4.66 -1.67
C GLU A 57 0.51 -4.46 -3.17
N VAL A 58 1.55 -4.65 -3.98
CA VAL A 58 1.52 -4.51 -5.43
C VAL A 58 1.71 -5.90 -6.03
N TYR A 59 0.72 -6.34 -6.80
CA TYR A 59 0.73 -7.66 -7.43
C TYR A 59 0.98 -7.50 -8.93
N THR A 60 1.98 -8.21 -9.47
CA THR A 60 2.32 -8.18 -10.90
C THR A 60 2.60 -9.58 -11.44
N SER A 61 2.26 -9.84 -12.71
CA SER A 61 2.53 -11.14 -13.37
C SER A 61 4.00 -11.33 -13.77
N LYS A 62 4.77 -10.24 -13.78
CA LYS A 62 6.21 -10.19 -14.05
C LYS A 62 6.85 -9.11 -13.18
N LYS A 63 8.15 -9.20 -12.94
CA LYS A 63 8.92 -8.13 -12.30
C LYS A 63 8.76 -6.84 -13.11
N ASP A 64 8.16 -5.82 -12.52
CA ASP A 64 7.81 -4.56 -13.19
C ASP A 64 8.44 -3.36 -12.46
N LEU A 65 9.72 -3.12 -12.75
CA LEU A 65 10.49 -2.02 -12.17
C LEU A 65 9.92 -0.64 -12.52
N ALA A 66 9.22 -0.51 -13.65
CA ALA A 66 8.64 0.76 -14.04
C ALA A 66 7.41 1.09 -13.18
N LEU A 67 6.62 0.07 -12.84
CA LEU A 67 5.52 0.22 -11.88
C LEU A 67 6.03 0.53 -10.48
N GLU A 68 7.06 -0.19 -10.01
CA GLU A 68 7.69 0.06 -8.71
C GLU A 68 8.15 1.52 -8.60
N ALA A 69 8.92 2.01 -9.58
CA ALA A 69 9.37 3.40 -9.61
C ALA A 69 8.23 4.42 -9.68
N LYS A 70 7.11 4.07 -10.34
CA LYS A 70 5.92 4.94 -10.41
C LYS A 70 5.22 5.05 -9.05
N ILE A 71 5.18 3.95 -8.29
CA ILE A 71 4.60 3.90 -6.95
C ILE A 71 5.49 4.63 -5.95
N GLU A 72 6.79 4.40 -6.00
CA GLU A 72 7.78 5.09 -5.14
C GLU A 72 7.74 6.60 -5.40
N LYS A 73 7.71 7.02 -6.67
CA LYS A 73 7.52 8.43 -7.02
C LYS A 73 6.19 9.01 -6.50
N LEU A 74 5.09 8.25 -6.56
CA LEU A 74 3.82 8.69 -5.98
C LEU A 74 3.98 8.92 -4.47
N PHE A 75 4.70 8.06 -3.76
CA PHE A 75 4.95 8.25 -2.33
C PHE A 75 5.81 9.50 -2.07
N ASP A 76 6.91 9.66 -2.80
CA ASP A 76 7.80 10.82 -2.70
C ASP A 76 7.07 12.15 -2.97
N ASP A 77 6.30 12.21 -4.06
CA ASP A 77 5.52 13.40 -4.47
C ASP A 77 4.43 13.77 -3.44
N ASN A 78 4.11 12.87 -2.51
CA ASN A 78 3.09 13.06 -1.47
C ASN A 78 3.67 13.02 -0.05
N GLU A 79 4.99 13.10 0.09
CA GLU A 79 5.71 13.09 1.38
C GLU A 79 5.38 11.86 2.25
N LEU A 80 5.17 10.71 1.60
CA LEU A 80 4.87 9.44 2.25
C LEU A 80 6.14 8.63 2.42
N TYR A 81 6.64 8.60 3.65
CA TYR A 81 7.74 7.70 4.01
C TYR A 81 7.29 6.24 3.89
N TYR A 82 8.13 5.41 3.26
CA TYR A 82 7.98 3.97 3.20
C TYR A 82 9.27 3.28 3.63
N ASP A 83 9.13 2.18 4.38
CA ASP A 83 10.26 1.36 4.82
C ASP A 83 10.67 0.33 3.74
N ASP A 84 11.84 -0.31 3.91
CA ASP A 84 12.42 -1.27 2.94
C ASP A 84 11.36 -2.27 2.44
N PRO A 85 10.99 -2.25 1.13
CA PRO A 85 9.90 -3.05 0.63
C PRO A 85 10.27 -4.54 0.49
N ASP A 86 9.39 -5.42 0.96
CA ASP A 86 9.52 -6.88 0.81
C ASP A 86 9.01 -7.34 -0.56
N GLU A 87 9.61 -8.38 -1.13
CA GLU A 87 9.14 -9.01 -2.38
C GLU A 87 9.10 -10.53 -2.29
N VAL A 88 7.93 -11.08 -2.63
CA VAL A 88 7.68 -12.52 -2.66
C VAL A 88 7.08 -12.93 -4.00
N TYR A 89 7.60 -13.99 -4.60
CA TYR A 89 6.97 -14.64 -5.74
C TYR A 89 6.01 -15.75 -5.25
N ILE A 90 4.70 -15.54 -5.45
CA ILE A 90 3.65 -16.47 -5.05
C ILE A 90 3.50 -17.52 -6.16
N VAL A 91 4.13 -18.68 -5.97
CA VAL A 91 4.23 -19.74 -7.00
C VAL A 91 2.87 -20.26 -7.47
N SER A 92 1.90 -20.43 -6.55
CA SER A 92 0.56 -20.93 -6.88
C SER A 92 -0.20 -20.00 -7.83
N GLU A 93 -0.04 -18.70 -7.63
CA GLU A 93 -0.72 -17.64 -8.40
C GLU A 93 0.13 -17.14 -9.58
N LYS A 94 1.43 -17.49 -9.62
CA LYS A 94 2.41 -17.01 -10.61
C LYS A 94 2.50 -15.48 -10.67
N VAL A 95 2.51 -14.84 -9.50
CA VAL A 95 2.61 -13.39 -9.36
C VAL A 95 3.73 -13.00 -8.42
N TYR A 96 4.33 -11.84 -8.68
CA TYR A 96 5.16 -11.13 -7.71
C TYR A 96 4.25 -10.29 -6.83
N LYS A 97 4.48 -10.34 -5.52
CA LYS A 97 3.89 -9.45 -4.54
C LYS A 97 5.00 -8.60 -3.93
N ARG A 98 4.92 -7.29 -4.10
CA ARG A 98 5.80 -6.34 -3.43
C ARG A 98 5.03 -5.55 -2.39
N THR A 99 5.56 -5.44 -1.16
CA THR A 99 4.88 -4.80 -0.04
C THR A 99 5.65 -3.58 0.43
N TYR A 100 5.01 -2.42 0.44
CA TYR A 100 5.53 -1.18 1.02
C TYR A 100 4.87 -0.94 2.38
N TYR A 101 5.65 -0.54 3.37
CA TYR A 101 5.19 -0.26 4.72
C TYR A 101 5.19 1.24 4.97
N LEU A 102 4.01 1.84 5.14
CA LEU A 102 3.82 3.28 5.32
C LEU A 102 3.28 3.60 6.71
N THR A 103 3.54 4.81 7.18
CA THR A 103 2.85 5.40 8.34
C THR A 103 2.15 6.68 7.92
N ILE A 104 0.83 6.79 8.13
CA ILE A 104 0.00 7.90 7.62
C ILE A 104 -0.91 8.57 8.66
#